data_AF-A0A835FGD1-F1
#
_entry.id   AF-A0A835FGD1-F1
#
_cell.length_a   1.000
_cell.length_b   1.000
_cell.length_c   1.000
_cell.angle_alpha   90.00
_cell.angle_beta   90.00
_cell.angle_gamma   90.00
#
_symmetry.space_group_name_H-M   'P 1'
#
loop_
_entity.id
_entity.type
_entity.pdbx_description
1 polymer ?
#
loop_
_entity_poly.entity_id
_entity_poly.type
_entity_poly.pdbx_seq_one_letter_code
_entity_poly.pdbx_strand_id
1 'polypeptide(L)'
;MLKRRKERDSYYCVLSVEHVEKDIWHLCFDCPSSQACWIFLDIHWDTTLDFQAMILRARERFNSVIFREVIIIAMWAIWKHRNNIIFDGASLSFACWRKLFVESMKAVTLRAKPFVRDKINSWLSNPPPFFI
;
A
#
# COMPACT_ATOMS: atom_id res chain seq x y z
N MET A 1 15.39 18.70 22.92
CA MET A 1 16.55 17.88 22.49
C MET A 1 16.02 16.64 21.78
N LEU A 2 15.93 16.66 20.44
CA LEU A 2 15.50 15.52 19.64
C LEU A 2 16.60 14.45 19.71
N LYS A 3 16.39 13.39 20.49
CA LYS A 3 17.28 12.23 20.52
C LYS A 3 17.12 11.52 19.17
N ARG A 4 17.92 11.93 18.19
CA ARG A 4 18.14 11.17 16.94
C ARG A 4 18.56 9.77 17.35
N ARG A 5 17.60 8.84 17.36
CA ARG A 5 17.87 7.42 17.58
C ARG A 5 18.56 6.97 16.31
N LYS A 6 19.90 6.90 16.40
CA LYS A 6 20.85 6.39 15.41
C LYS A 6 20.14 5.47 14.41
N GLU A 7 19.96 5.97 13.19
CA GLU A 7 19.56 5.18 12.03
C GLU A 7 20.46 3.94 12.00
N ARG A 8 19.89 2.80 12.40
CA ARG A 8 20.36 1.57 11.80
C ARG A 8 19.71 1.61 10.42
N ASP A 9 20.52 1.94 9.42
CA ASP A 9 20.33 1.43 8.07
C ASP A 9 20.26 -0.09 8.17
N SER A 10 19.09 -0.57 8.55
CA SER A 10 18.75 -1.96 8.38
C SER A 10 18.59 -2.11 6.88
N TYR A 11 19.64 -2.62 6.24
CA TYR A 11 19.57 -3.18 4.89
C TYR A 11 18.36 -4.10 4.74
N TYR A 12 17.86 -4.63 5.85
CA TYR A 12 16.72 -5.53 5.91
C TYR A 12 15.35 -4.84 5.98
N CYS A 13 14.38 -5.43 5.28
CA CYS A 13 12.99 -5.01 5.25
C CYS A 13 12.29 -5.24 6.59
N VAL A 14 11.98 -4.15 7.30
CA VAL A 14 11.24 -4.18 8.58
C VAL A 14 9.78 -4.63 8.46
N LEU A 15 9.27 -4.79 7.23
CA LEU A 15 7.95 -5.34 6.96
C LEU A 15 7.96 -6.86 6.77
N SER A 16 9.13 -7.50 6.80
CA SER A 16 9.29 -8.94 6.69
C SER A 16 10.05 -9.49 7.89
N VAL A 17 9.76 -10.73 8.26
CA VAL A 17 10.51 -11.47 9.29
C VAL A 17 11.82 -12.04 8.72
N GLU A 18 11.90 -12.19 7.40
CA GLU A 18 12.98 -12.92 6.70
C GLU A 18 14.25 -12.09 6.46
N HIS A 19 14.36 -10.89 7.03
CA HIS A 19 15.55 -10.05 6.90
C HIS A 19 16.07 -9.94 5.44
N VAL A 20 15.15 -9.64 4.50
CA VAL A 20 15.48 -9.49 3.07
C VAL A 20 15.98 -8.09 2.78
N GLU A 21 16.98 -7.95 1.90
CA GLU A 21 17.50 -6.65 1.50
C GLU A 21 16.39 -5.74 0.93
N LYS A 22 16.39 -4.49 1.37
CA LYS A 22 15.33 -3.54 1.11
C LYS A 22 15.68 -2.68 -0.10
N ASP A 23 15.03 -2.94 -1.21
CA ASP A 23 14.85 -1.96 -2.29
C ASP A 23 13.37 -1.52 -2.38
N ILE A 24 13.07 -0.60 -3.31
CA ILE A 24 11.70 -0.13 -3.54
C ILE A 24 10.83 -1.25 -4.12
N TRP A 25 11.42 -2.13 -4.92
CA TRP A 25 10.70 -3.21 -5.58
C TRP A 25 10.19 -4.23 -4.55
N HIS A 26 11.08 -4.76 -3.72
CA HIS A 26 10.75 -5.62 -2.60
C HIS A 26 9.76 -4.95 -1.64
N LEU A 27 10.00 -3.70 -1.25
CA LEU A 27 9.10 -2.99 -0.34
C LEU A 27 7.69 -2.90 -0.92
N CYS A 28 7.55 -2.62 -2.21
CA CYS A 28 6.24 -2.43 -2.83
C CYS A 28 5.59 -3.74 -3.27
N PHE A 29 6.33 -4.75 -3.75
CA PHE A 29 5.75 -5.87 -4.51
C PHE A 29 6.06 -7.26 -3.93
N ASP A 30 7.30 -7.49 -3.50
CA ASP A 30 7.72 -8.85 -3.08
C ASP A 30 7.61 -9.11 -1.58
N CYS A 31 7.61 -8.06 -0.76
CA CYS A 31 7.51 -8.20 0.69
C CYS A 31 6.17 -8.88 1.06
N PRO A 32 6.16 -9.94 1.90
CA PRO A 32 4.93 -10.66 2.27
C PRO A 32 3.84 -9.75 2.84
N SER A 33 4.22 -8.78 3.68
CA SER A 33 3.28 -7.78 4.21
C SER A 33 2.67 -6.90 3.12
N SER A 34 3.44 -6.51 2.10
CA SER A 34 2.95 -5.72 0.96
C SER A 34 2.07 -6.56 0.05
N GLN A 35 2.40 -7.83 -0.17
CA GLN A 35 1.54 -8.78 -0.89
C GLN A 35 0.18 -8.92 -0.21
N ALA A 36 0.13 -9.05 1.12
CA ALA A 36 -1.13 -9.06 1.86
C ALA A 36 -1.95 -7.78 1.65
N CYS A 37 -1.29 -6.62 1.53
CA CYS A 37 -1.93 -5.35 1.19
C CYS A 37 -2.56 -5.38 -0.20
N TRP A 38 -1.86 -5.92 -1.20
CA TRP A 38 -2.38 -6.00 -2.58
C TRP A 38 -3.49 -7.03 -2.74
N ILE A 39 -3.36 -8.18 -2.08
CA ILE A 39 -4.41 -9.19 -2.00
C ILE A 39 -5.67 -8.55 -1.41
N PHE A 40 -5.54 -7.75 -0.34
CA PHE A 40 -6.67 -7.01 0.25
C PHE A 40 -7.35 -6.03 -0.71
N LEU A 41 -6.62 -5.51 -1.69
CA LEU A 41 -7.14 -4.58 -2.68
C LEU A 41 -7.65 -5.30 -3.94
N ASP A 42 -7.59 -6.63 -3.97
CA ASP A 42 -7.80 -7.48 -5.15
C ASP A 42 -6.93 -7.06 -6.36
N ILE A 43 -5.67 -6.71 -6.06
CA ILE A 43 -4.67 -6.36 -7.07
C ILE A 43 -3.62 -7.46 -7.08
N HIS A 44 -3.56 -8.22 -8.17
CA HIS A 44 -2.58 -9.29 -8.35
C HIS A 44 -1.53 -8.84 -9.37
N TRP A 45 -0.34 -8.53 -8.88
CA TRP A 45 0.80 -8.13 -9.70
C TRP A 45 1.38 -9.32 -10.46
N ASP A 46 1.65 -9.12 -11.75
CA ASP A 46 2.36 -10.09 -12.59
C ASP A 46 3.82 -9.67 -12.69
N THR A 47 4.63 -10.13 -11.73
CA THR A 47 6.05 -9.77 -11.61
C THR A 47 6.94 -10.43 -12.68
N THR A 48 6.36 -11.24 -13.57
CA THR A 48 7.06 -11.77 -14.76
C THR A 48 7.15 -10.76 -15.89
N LEU A 49 6.35 -9.69 -15.83
CA LEU A 49 6.33 -8.61 -16.83
C LEU A 49 7.28 -7.48 -16.44
N ASP A 50 7.65 -6.65 -17.43
CA ASP A 50 8.26 -5.36 -17.13
C ASP A 50 7.29 -4.45 -16.36
N PHE A 51 7.82 -3.46 -15.64
CA PHE A 51 7.03 -2.61 -14.78
C PHE A 51 5.86 -1.91 -15.49
N GLN A 52 6.04 -1.45 -16.73
CA GLN A 52 4.97 -0.75 -17.44
C GLN A 52 3.85 -1.71 -17.84
N ALA A 53 4.20 -2.86 -18.40
CA ALA A 53 3.24 -3.91 -18.74
C ALA A 53 2.50 -4.44 -17.50
N MET A 54 3.21 -4.61 -16.38
CA MET A 54 2.63 -5.03 -15.10
C MET A 54 1.55 -4.04 -14.61
N ILE A 55 1.84 -2.74 -14.63
CA ILE A 55 0.89 -1.69 -14.24
C ILE A 55 -0.32 -1.63 -15.19
N LEU A 56 -0.10 -1.74 -16.50
CA LEU A 56 -1.17 -1.74 -17.49
C LEU A 56 -2.11 -2.93 -17.31
N ARG A 57 -1.57 -4.13 -17.14
CA ARG A 57 -2.35 -5.35 -16.90
C ARG A 57 -3.17 -5.26 -15.61
N ALA A 58 -2.59 -4.74 -14.53
CA ALA A 58 -3.30 -4.52 -13.29
C ALA A 58 -4.44 -3.49 -13.45
N ARG A 59 -4.20 -2.41 -14.20
CA ARG A 59 -5.22 -1.39 -14.50
C ARG A 59 -6.41 -1.98 -15.26
N GLU A 60 -6.14 -2.78 -16.29
CA GLU A 60 -7.17 -3.43 -17.11
C GLU A 60 -8.05 -4.36 -16.26
N ARG A 61 -7.43 -5.14 -15.36
CA ARG A 61 -8.14 -6.03 -14.43
C ARG A 61 -8.96 -5.26 -13.39
N PHE A 62 -8.39 -4.19 -12.82
CA PHE A 62 -9.08 -3.37 -11.83
C PHE A 62 -10.30 -2.63 -12.43
N ASN A 63 -10.25 -2.33 -13.73
CA ASN A 63 -11.38 -1.84 -14.54
C ASN A 63 -12.15 -0.66 -13.92
N SER A 64 -11.42 0.30 -13.35
CA SER A 64 -12.02 1.49 -12.75
C SER A 64 -11.11 2.70 -12.87
N VAL A 65 -11.72 3.86 -13.01
CA VAL A 65 -11.05 5.16 -13.14
C VAL A 65 -10.23 5.54 -11.91
N ILE A 66 -10.52 4.92 -10.75
CA ILE A 66 -9.85 5.20 -9.47
C ILE A 66 -8.59 4.35 -9.23
N PHE A 67 -8.21 3.50 -10.21
CA PHE A 67 -7.06 2.61 -10.08
C PHE A 67 -5.80 3.35 -9.63
N ARG A 68 -5.53 4.51 -10.25
CA ARG A 68 -4.35 5.32 -9.96
C ARG A 68 -4.33 5.80 -8.51
N GLU A 69 -5.46 6.28 -8.00
CA GLU A 69 -5.61 6.75 -6.63
C GLU A 69 -5.38 5.59 -5.65
N VAL A 70 -5.96 4.42 -5.93
CA VAL A 70 -5.80 3.22 -5.09
C VAL A 70 -4.34 2.79 -5.02
N ILE A 71 -3.64 2.64 -6.15
CA ILE A 71 -2.24 2.19 -6.14
C ILE A 71 -1.32 3.19 -5.42
N ILE A 72 -1.50 4.50 -5.66
CA ILE A 72 -0.66 5.53 -5.05
C ILE A 72 -0.86 5.54 -3.54
N ILE A 73 -2.11 5.47 -3.09
CA ILE A 73 -2.43 5.52 -1.66
C ILE A 73 -2.07 4.22 -0.95
N ALA A 74 -2.17 3.06 -1.60
CA ALA A 74 -1.70 1.80 -1.07
C ALA A 74 -0.18 1.81 -0.85
N MET A 75 0.60 2.23 -1.86
CA MET A 75 2.06 2.37 -1.73
C MET A 75 2.43 3.40 -0.65
N TRP A 76 1.72 4.53 -0.60
CA TRP A 76 1.91 5.53 0.45
C TRP A 76 1.65 4.96 1.85
N ALA A 77 0.58 4.19 2.02
CA ALA A 77 0.26 3.55 3.29
C ALA A 77 1.30 2.48 3.67
N ILE A 78 1.84 1.70 2.72
CA ILE A 78 2.95 0.76 2.95
C ILE A 78 4.17 1.52 3.47
N TRP A 79 4.56 2.58 2.76
CA TRP A 79 5.71 3.41 3.13
C TRP A 79 5.54 4.08 4.50
N LYS A 80 4.34 4.61 4.78
CA LYS A 80 4.02 5.23 6.07
C LYS A 80 4.01 4.22 7.21
N HIS A 81 3.43 3.04 7.01
CA HIS A 81 3.44 1.96 8.00
C HIS A 81 4.87 1.53 8.34
N ARG A 82 5.73 1.36 7.32
CA ARG A 82 7.17 1.11 7.50
C ARG A 82 7.83 2.20 8.35
N ASN A 83 7.57 3.46 8.05
CA ASN A 83 8.15 4.58 8.79
C ASN A 83 7.69 4.63 10.24
N ASN A 84 6.41 4.36 10.51
CA ASN A 84 5.91 4.28 11.87
C ASN A 84 6.62 3.18 12.69
N ILE A 85 6.96 2.04 12.07
CA ILE A 85 7.74 0.98 12.73
C ILE A 85 9.16 1.49 13.08
N ILE A 86 9.81 2.17 12.14
CA ILE A 86 11.21 2.63 12.29
C ILE A 86 11.32 3.78 13.29
N PHE A 87 10.45 4.79 13.16
CA PHE A 87 10.57 6.06 13.86
C PHE A 87 9.70 6.13 15.12
N ASP A 88 8.52 5.49 15.10
CA ASP A 88 7.54 5.59 16.19
C ASP A 88 7.43 4.30 17.01
N GLY A 89 8.18 3.25 16.67
CA GLY A 89 8.16 1.97 17.38
C GLY A 89 6.84 1.21 17.24
N ALA A 90 6.08 1.45 16.17
CA ALA A 90 4.88 0.69 15.87
C ALA A 90 5.20 -0.79 15.59
N SER A 91 4.22 -1.67 15.78
CA SER A 91 4.34 -3.09 15.43
C SER A 91 3.97 -3.35 13.97
N LEU A 92 4.53 -4.43 13.40
CA LEU A 92 4.09 -4.94 12.10
C LEU A 92 2.65 -5.44 12.22
N SER A 93 1.70 -4.72 11.62
CA SER A 93 0.27 -5.02 11.71
C SER A 93 -0.45 -4.65 10.42
N PHE A 94 -1.09 -5.65 9.81
CA PHE A 94 -1.96 -5.44 8.65
C PHE A 94 -3.14 -4.51 8.96
N ALA A 95 -3.70 -4.61 10.17
CA ALA A 95 -4.79 -3.73 10.60
C ALA A 95 -4.34 -2.25 10.70
N CYS A 96 -3.10 -2.00 11.14
CA CYS A 96 -2.52 -0.66 11.18
C CYS A 96 -2.35 -0.09 9.76
N TRP A 97 -1.80 -0.88 8.82
CA TRP A 97 -1.71 -0.47 7.42
C TRP A 97 -3.11 -0.18 6.84
N ARG A 98 -4.09 -1.07 7.03
CA ARG A 98 -5.45 -0.90 6.51
C ARG A 98 -6.10 0.39 7.01
N LYS A 99 -5.90 0.71 8.30
CA LYS A 99 -6.37 1.98 8.88
C LYS A 99 -5.73 3.18 8.17
N LEU A 100 -4.41 3.18 7.99
CA LEU A 100 -3.68 4.24 7.28
C LEU A 100 -4.15 4.39 5.84
N PHE A 101 -4.39 3.28 5.14
CA PHE A 101 -4.91 3.27 3.78
C PHE A 101 -6.29 3.94 3.71
N VAL A 102 -7.25 3.50 4.52
CA VAL A 102 -8.62 4.05 4.53
C VAL A 102 -8.64 5.53 4.90
N GLU A 103 -7.86 5.94 5.90
CA GLU A 103 -7.72 7.36 6.27
C GLU A 103 -7.13 8.20 5.13
N SER A 104 -6.12 7.67 4.45
CA SER A 104 -5.48 8.36 3.32
C SER A 104 -6.42 8.44 2.11
N MET A 105 -7.18 7.38 1.81
CA MET A 105 -8.21 7.40 0.75
C MET A 105 -9.29 8.44 1.05
N LYS A 106 -9.79 8.49 2.30
CA LYS A 106 -10.74 9.54 2.73
C LYS A 106 -10.16 10.93 2.56
N ALA A 107 -8.88 11.15 2.91
CA ALA A 107 -8.24 12.45 2.70
C ALA A 107 -8.18 12.85 1.21
N VAL A 108 -7.93 11.91 0.29
CA VAL A 108 -7.96 12.17 -1.16
C VAL A 108 -9.34 12.63 -1.61
N THR A 109 -10.42 12.06 -1.07
CA THR A 109 -11.79 12.44 -1.46
C THR A 109 -12.14 13.91 -1.21
N LEU A 110 -11.45 14.57 -0.26
CA LEU A 110 -11.65 15.98 0.06
C LEU A 110 -11.19 16.93 -1.07
N ARG A 111 -10.29 16.46 -1.94
CA ARG A 111 -9.72 17.25 -3.04
C ARG A 111 -10.03 16.67 -4.42
N ALA A 112 -10.63 15.48 -4.48
CA ALA A 112 -10.98 14.82 -5.72
C ALA A 112 -12.19 15.49 -6.39
N LYS A 113 -12.25 15.40 -7.73
CA LYS A 113 -13.46 15.77 -8.48
C LYS A 113 -14.65 14.95 -7.99
N PRO A 114 -15.89 15.49 -7.99
CA PRO A 114 -17.07 14.79 -7.47
C PRO A 114 -17.22 13.35 -8.00
N PHE A 115 -17.11 13.16 -9.32
CA PHE A 115 -17.18 11.84 -9.94
C PHE A 115 -16.16 10.83 -9.39
N VAL A 116 -14.91 11.26 -9.19
CA VAL A 116 -13.83 10.40 -8.65
C VAL A 116 -14.08 10.11 -7.18
N ARG A 117 -14.46 11.14 -6.40
CA ARG A 117 -14.84 10.98 -4.98
C ARG A 117 -15.95 9.95 -4.82
N ASP A 118 -17.01 10.05 -5.62
CA ASP A 118 -18.18 9.20 -5.49
C ASP A 118 -17.82 7.74 -5.84
N LYS A 119 -16.95 7.53 -6.83
CA LYS A 119 -16.38 6.21 -7.14
C LYS A 119 -15.51 5.66 -6.00
N ILE A 120 -14.65 6.47 -5.40
CA ILE A 120 -13.84 6.07 -4.24
C ILE A 120 -14.74 5.67 -3.06
N ASN A 121 -15.72 6.48 -2.72
CA ASN A 121 -16.65 6.21 -1.61
C ASN A 121 -17.46 4.93 -1.86
N SER A 122 -17.95 4.75 -3.08
CA SER A 122 -18.67 3.53 -3.48
C SER A 122 -17.80 2.28 -3.37
N TRP A 123 -16.52 2.38 -3.78
CA TRP A 123 -15.56 1.28 -3.70
C TRP A 123 -15.17 0.95 -2.25
N LEU A 124 -14.96 1.96 -1.39
CA LEU A 124 -14.65 1.74 0.04
C LEU A 124 -15.82 1.10 0.81
N SER A 125 -17.06 1.40 0.44
CA SER A 125 -18.26 0.83 1.07
C SER A 125 -18.59 -0.58 0.59
N ASN A 126 -18.08 -0.98 -0.57
CA ASN A 126 -18.28 -2.30 -1.17
C ASN A 126 -16.92 -2.97 -1.40
N PRO A 127 -16.21 -3.38 -0.33
CA PRO A 127 -14.99 -4.16 -0.50
C PRO A 127 -15.31 -5.45 -1.30
N PRO A 128 -14.37 -5.97 -2.10
CA PRO A 128 -14.61 -7.16 -2.91
C PRO A 128 -15.20 -8.32 -2.08
N PRO A 129 -16.07 -9.17 -2.66
CA PRO A 129 -16.79 -10.19 -1.89
C PRO A 129 -15.92 -11.32 -1.32
N PHE A 130 -14.64 -11.43 -1.69
CA PHE A 130 -13.71 -12.45 -1.19
C PHE A 130 -13.09 -12.14 0.19
N PHE A 131 -13.77 -11.31 1.00
CA PHE A 131 -13.28 -10.76 2.27
C PHE A 131 -14.11 -11.16 3.52
N ILE A 132 -14.76 -12.33 3.50
CA ILE A 132 -15.29 -12.98 4.71
C ILE A 132 -14.65 -14.36 4.86
#